data_AF-L9ZL86-F1
#
_entry.id   AF-L9ZL86-F1
#
_cell.length_a   1.000
_cell.length_b   1.000
_cell.length_c   1.000
_cell.angle_alpha   90.00
_cell.angle_beta   90.00
_cell.angle_gamma   90.00
#
_symmetry.space_group_name_H-M   'P 1'
#
loop_
_entity.id
_entity.type
_entity.pdbx_description
1 polymer ?
#
loop_
_entity_poly.entity_id
_entity_poly.type
_entity_poly.pdbx_seq_one_letter_code
_entity_poly.pdbx_strand_id
1 'polypeptide(L)'
;MERSGRIWPHIVGRSRNRQVLVLAVIALVLLATGGFVLGLPVGFSLGWIAVAFGIAVAAGAVRAGLVPTVGSLWLVTLWWFVCPPLVGYLTGDWATATRYSYPRALGYGYSTAAAELRGGIEAGLTSGLVAAVLIGTGGYLIGTVTSWAATQLKRRG
;
A
#
# COMPACT_ATOMS: atom_id res chain seq x y z
N MET A 1 -5.23 -8.33 -34.71
CA MET A 1 -4.94 -8.46 -33.27
C MET A 1 -3.87 -7.45 -32.82
N GLU A 2 -4.09 -6.13 -32.98
CA GLU A 2 -3.03 -5.10 -32.77
C GLU A 2 -3.25 -4.16 -31.56
N ARG A 3 -4.32 -4.32 -30.77
CA ARG A 3 -4.58 -3.44 -29.63
C ARG A 3 -3.74 -3.74 -28.38
N SER A 4 -3.12 -4.92 -28.26
CA SER A 4 -2.41 -5.34 -27.04
C SER A 4 -1.12 -4.55 -26.78
N GLY A 5 -0.39 -4.15 -27.84
CA GLY A 5 0.91 -3.46 -27.70
C GLY A 5 0.81 -2.05 -27.11
N ARG A 6 -0.37 -1.40 -27.17
CA ARG A 6 -0.54 0.00 -26.76
C ARG A 6 -0.80 0.18 -25.27
N ILE A 7 -1.37 -0.84 -24.61
CA ILE A 7 -1.76 -0.79 -23.19
C ILE A 7 -0.64 -1.30 -22.29
N TRP A 8 0.19 -2.22 -22.79
CA TRP A 8 1.29 -2.86 -22.04
C TRP A 8 2.21 -1.88 -21.29
N PRO A 9 2.61 -0.73 -21.87
CA PRO A 9 3.46 0.23 -21.16
C PRO A 9 2.80 0.86 -19.94
N HIS A 10 1.46 0.94 -19.89
CA HIS A 10 0.72 1.47 -18.74
C HIS A 10 0.49 0.43 -17.65
N ILE A 11 0.48 -0.86 -18.01
CA ILE A 11 0.34 -1.98 -17.07
C ILE A 11 1.67 -2.25 -16.37
N VAL A 12 2.74 -2.40 -17.16
CA VAL A 12 4.06 -2.82 -16.67
C VAL A 12 4.95 -1.65 -16.26
N GLY A 13 4.71 -0.47 -16.83
CA GLY A 13 5.47 0.74 -16.56
C GLY A 13 6.88 0.73 -17.14
N ARG A 14 7.56 1.87 -17.01
CA ARG A 14 8.98 2.00 -17.38
C ARG A 14 9.87 1.36 -16.32
N SER A 15 10.92 0.64 -16.74
CA SER A 15 11.80 -0.13 -15.83
C SER A 15 12.34 0.68 -14.66
N ARG A 16 12.92 1.85 -14.93
CA ARG A 16 13.50 2.74 -13.91
C ARG A 16 12.44 3.24 -12.92
N ASN A 17 11.30 3.73 -13.40
CA ASN A 17 10.26 4.32 -12.56
C ASN A 17 9.56 3.24 -11.72
N ARG A 18 9.36 2.05 -12.29
CA ARG A 18 8.89 0.87 -11.56
C ARG A 18 9.86 0.50 -10.43
N GLN A 19 11.16 0.42 -10.71
CA GLN A 19 12.16 0.08 -9.70
C GLN A 19 12.19 1.10 -8.56
N VAL A 20 12.19 2.40 -8.89
CA VAL A 20 12.16 3.47 -7.89
C VAL A 20 10.92 3.37 -7.01
N LEU A 21 9.73 3.14 -7.61
CA LEU A 21 8.50 2.96 -6.85
C LEU A 21 8.60 1.79 -5.87
N VAL A 22 9.01 0.61 -6.36
CA VAL A 22 9.11 -0.60 -5.54
C VAL A 22 10.12 -0.40 -4.42
N LEU A 23 11.31 0.15 -4.72
CA LEU A 23 12.34 0.42 -3.71
C LEU A 23 11.88 1.44 -2.67
N ALA A 24 11.23 2.52 -3.09
CA ALA A 24 10.69 3.53 -2.18
C ALA A 24 9.64 2.94 -1.23
N VAL A 25 8.77 2.07 -1.74
CA VAL A 25 7.75 1.41 -0.92
C VAL A 25 8.36 0.39 0.03
N ILE A 26 9.34 -0.40 -0.43
CA ILE A 26 10.09 -1.31 0.46
C ILE A 26 10.77 -0.52 1.58
N ALA A 27 11.46 0.57 1.25
CA ALA A 27 12.11 1.42 2.23
C ALA A 27 11.08 2.02 3.22
N LEU A 28 9.94 2.50 2.73
CA LEU A 28 8.85 3.01 3.56
C LEU A 28 8.33 1.95 4.54
N VAL A 29 8.07 0.73 4.07
CA VAL A 29 7.60 -0.38 4.90
C VAL A 29 8.64 -0.78 5.95
N LEU A 30 9.92 -0.81 5.59
CA LEU A 30 11.01 -1.10 6.54
C LEU A 30 11.14 -0.01 7.60
N LEU A 31 11.08 1.27 7.20
CA LEU A 31 11.09 2.39 8.14
C LEU A 31 9.87 2.37 9.07
N ALA A 32 8.69 2.08 8.53
CA ALA A 32 7.46 1.95 9.31
C ALA A 32 7.55 0.79 10.31
N THR A 33 8.11 -0.35 9.88
CA THR A 33 8.38 -1.50 10.76
C THR A 33 9.33 -1.13 11.89
N GLY A 34 10.47 -0.50 11.57
CA GLY A 34 11.44 -0.06 12.58
C GLY A 34 10.84 0.93 13.56
N GLY A 35 10.13 1.95 13.05
CA GLY A 35 9.45 2.93 13.90
C GLY A 35 8.39 2.29 14.79
N PHE A 36 7.61 1.34 14.26
CA PHE A 36 6.62 0.60 15.04
C PHE A 36 7.28 -0.22 16.15
N VAL A 37 8.36 -0.95 15.85
CA VAL A 37 9.11 -1.73 16.87
C VAL A 37 9.69 -0.81 17.96
N LEU A 38 10.14 0.39 17.60
CA LEU A 38 10.64 1.40 18.53
C LEU A 38 9.53 2.10 19.35
N GLY A 39 8.26 1.77 19.11
CA GLY A 39 7.14 2.36 19.85
C GLY A 39 6.58 3.67 19.27
N LEU A 40 7.03 4.09 18.08
CA LEU A 40 6.48 5.27 17.42
C LEU A 40 5.02 5.01 16.98
N PRO A 41 4.17 6.06 16.95
CA PRO A 41 2.76 5.95 16.58
C PRO A 41 2.56 5.82 15.06
N VAL A 42 3.22 4.83 14.44
CA VAL A 42 3.20 4.57 12.99
C VAL A 42 2.11 3.57 12.60
N GLY A 43 1.26 3.15 13.53
CA GLY A 43 0.14 2.24 13.29
C GLY A 43 -0.91 2.82 12.32
N PHE A 44 -2.00 2.07 12.11
CA PHE A 44 -3.07 2.46 11.19
C PHE A 44 -3.63 3.86 11.49
N SER A 45 -3.71 4.72 10.47
CA SER A 45 -4.23 6.08 10.59
C SER A 45 -4.78 6.59 9.25
N LEU A 46 -5.57 7.68 9.29
CA LEU A 46 -6.06 8.34 8.07
C LEU A 46 -4.90 8.90 7.22
N GLY A 47 -3.81 9.34 7.83
CA GLY A 47 -2.64 9.85 7.12
C GLY A 47 -2.01 8.80 6.20
N TRP A 48 -2.09 7.55 6.60
CA TRP A 48 -1.62 6.39 5.87
C TRP A 48 -2.44 6.11 4.59
N ILE A 49 -3.75 6.39 4.62
CA ILE A 49 -4.61 6.37 3.41
C ILE A 49 -4.17 7.46 2.43
N ALA A 50 -3.88 8.67 2.94
CA ALA A 50 -3.38 9.77 2.12
C ALA A 50 -2.01 9.44 1.50
N VAL A 51 -1.12 8.78 2.24
CA VAL A 51 0.18 8.30 1.74
C VAL A 51 -0.03 7.26 0.62
N ALA A 52 -0.87 6.24 0.84
CA ALA A 52 -1.14 5.22 -0.17
C ALA A 52 -1.74 5.84 -1.46
N PHE A 53 -2.69 6.75 -1.32
CA PHE A 53 -3.27 7.47 -2.46
C PHE A 53 -2.23 8.36 -3.16
N GLY A 54 -1.42 9.08 -2.40
CA GLY A 54 -0.33 9.91 -2.94
C GLY A 54 0.71 9.11 -3.72
N ILE A 55 1.09 7.93 -3.23
CA ILE A 55 1.96 6.97 -3.95
C ILE A 55 1.32 6.56 -5.28
N ALA A 56 0.04 6.21 -5.28
CA ALA A 56 -0.67 5.82 -6.52
C ALA A 56 -0.71 6.96 -7.54
N VAL A 57 -1.04 8.17 -7.10
CA VAL A 57 -1.05 9.37 -7.96
C VAL A 57 0.34 9.67 -8.52
N ALA A 58 1.37 9.65 -7.67
CA ALA A 58 2.75 9.88 -8.11
C ALA A 58 3.19 8.81 -9.13
N ALA A 59 2.89 7.54 -8.86
CA ALA A 59 3.18 6.42 -9.74
C ALA A 59 2.50 6.56 -11.11
N GLY A 60 1.26 7.02 -11.14
CA GLY A 60 0.52 7.37 -12.36
C GLY A 60 1.20 8.49 -13.14
N ALA A 61 1.52 9.58 -12.45
CA ALA A 61 2.14 10.76 -13.05
C ALA A 61 3.49 10.44 -13.71
N VAL A 62 4.29 9.56 -13.09
CA VAL A 62 5.58 9.10 -13.63
C VAL A 62 5.48 7.85 -14.52
N ARG A 63 4.29 7.29 -14.75
CA ARG A 63 4.09 6.05 -15.53
C ARG A 63 4.91 4.86 -15.01
N ALA A 64 4.87 4.65 -13.70
CA ALA A 64 5.54 3.53 -13.04
C ALA A 64 4.89 2.16 -13.32
N GLY A 65 3.67 2.15 -13.89
CA GLY A 65 2.91 0.94 -14.22
C GLY A 65 1.82 0.63 -13.20
N LEU A 66 0.66 0.19 -13.66
CA LEU A 66 -0.47 -0.15 -12.78
C LEU A 66 -0.16 -1.36 -11.88
N VAL A 67 0.38 -2.45 -12.45
CA VAL A 67 0.70 -3.67 -11.69
C VAL A 67 1.69 -3.40 -10.56
N PRO A 68 2.85 -2.76 -10.80
CA PRO A 68 3.76 -2.45 -9.70
C PRO A 68 3.18 -1.43 -8.70
N THR A 69 2.26 -0.56 -9.12
CA THR A 69 1.54 0.34 -8.20
C THR A 69 0.63 -0.43 -7.26
N VAL A 70 -0.24 -1.28 -7.80
CA VAL A 70 -1.15 -2.12 -7.00
C VAL A 70 -0.36 -3.07 -6.10
N GLY A 71 0.68 -3.73 -6.63
CA GLY A 71 1.54 -4.61 -5.85
C GLY A 71 2.26 -3.88 -4.72
N SER A 72 2.75 -2.66 -4.96
CA SER A 72 3.38 -1.83 -3.93
C SER A 72 2.38 -1.43 -2.84
N LEU A 73 1.19 -0.98 -3.21
CA LEU A 73 0.15 -0.65 -2.22
C LEU A 73 -0.31 -1.88 -1.45
N TRP A 74 -0.33 -3.05 -2.09
CA TRP A 74 -0.65 -4.29 -1.40
C TRP A 74 0.41 -4.65 -0.35
N LEU A 75 1.70 -4.39 -0.59
CA LEU A 75 2.72 -4.52 0.45
C LEU A 75 2.46 -3.58 1.64
N VAL A 76 2.03 -2.35 1.39
CA VAL A 76 1.68 -1.37 2.44
C VAL A 76 0.47 -1.84 3.24
N THR A 77 -0.60 -2.30 2.58
CA THR A 77 -1.78 -2.79 3.28
C THR A 77 -1.50 -4.08 4.03
N LEU A 78 -0.76 -5.02 3.42
CA LEU A 78 -0.33 -6.25 4.08
C LEU A 78 0.52 -5.96 5.32
N TRP A 79 1.37 -4.94 5.28
CA TRP A 79 2.09 -4.47 6.45
C TRP A 79 1.15 -4.01 7.57
N TRP A 80 0.10 -3.21 7.29
CA TRP A 80 -0.88 -2.80 8.32
C TRP A 80 -1.57 -3.96 8.99
N PHE A 81 -1.91 -5.00 8.24
CA PHE A 81 -2.65 -6.13 8.78
C PHE A 81 -1.75 -7.17 9.47
N VAL A 82 -0.49 -7.31 9.06
CA VAL A 82 0.38 -8.39 9.53
C VAL A 82 1.44 -7.93 10.53
N CYS A 83 2.06 -6.76 10.33
CA CYS A 83 3.19 -6.35 11.17
C CYS A 83 2.80 -6.07 12.63
N PRO A 84 1.74 -5.29 12.93
CA PRO A 84 1.32 -5.07 14.32
C PRO A 84 1.03 -6.36 15.10
N PRO A 85 0.22 -7.33 14.60
CA PRO A 85 -0.03 -8.56 15.35
C PRO A 85 1.17 -9.50 15.38
N LEU A 86 2.05 -9.47 14.38
CA LEU A 86 3.31 -10.22 14.42
C LEU A 86 4.21 -9.73 15.55
N VAL A 87 4.36 -8.43 15.70
CA VAL A 87 5.15 -7.85 16.79
C VAL A 87 4.51 -8.19 18.13
N GLY A 88 3.19 -8.05 18.28
CA GLY A 88 2.48 -8.46 19.50
C GLY A 88 2.62 -9.95 19.83
N TYR A 89 2.62 -10.82 18.81
CA TYR A 89 2.87 -12.26 18.96
C TYR A 89 4.28 -12.53 19.49
N LEU A 90 5.30 -11.84 18.94
CA LEU A 90 6.69 -12.02 19.32
C LEU A 90 7.04 -11.44 20.69
N THR A 91 6.38 -10.35 21.11
CA THR A 91 6.64 -9.69 22.40
C THR A 91 5.77 -10.24 23.55
N GLY A 92 4.70 -10.97 23.24
CA GLY A 92 3.73 -11.45 24.23
C GLY A 92 2.75 -10.38 24.73
N ASP A 93 2.89 -9.13 24.30
CA ASP A 93 2.09 -7.96 24.73
C ASP A 93 0.82 -7.76 23.88
N TRP A 94 0.22 -8.85 23.39
CA TRP A 94 -0.88 -8.79 22.42
C TRP A 94 -2.25 -8.48 23.05
N ALA A 95 -2.45 -8.82 24.33
CA ALA A 95 -3.75 -8.73 25.01
C ALA A 95 -4.03 -7.34 25.60
N THR A 96 -2.97 -6.60 25.96
CA THR A 96 -3.02 -5.35 26.72
C THR A 96 -2.91 -4.10 25.85
N ALA A 97 -2.35 -4.22 24.63
CA ALA A 97 -1.99 -3.09 23.80
C ALA A 97 -2.75 -3.08 22.46
N THR A 98 -3.69 -2.14 22.32
CA THR A 98 -4.51 -1.90 21.11
C THR A 98 -3.68 -1.64 19.85
N ARG A 99 -2.43 -1.18 20.01
CA ARG A 99 -1.49 -0.90 18.92
C ARG A 99 -1.00 -2.14 18.16
N TYR A 100 -1.06 -3.33 18.77
CA TYR A 100 -0.64 -4.58 18.11
C TYR A 100 -1.81 -5.34 17.46
N SER A 101 -3.03 -4.82 17.57
CA SER A 101 -4.18 -5.35 16.83
C SER A 101 -4.16 -4.84 15.38
N TYR A 102 -4.55 -5.69 14.43
CA TYR A 102 -4.83 -5.23 13.05
C TYR A 102 -6.08 -4.32 13.05
N PRO A 103 -6.34 -3.52 11.99
CA PRO A 103 -7.52 -2.64 11.94
C PRO A 103 -8.83 -3.44 12.09
N ARG A 104 -9.46 -3.34 13.27
CA ARG A 104 -10.72 -4.02 13.59
C ARG A 104 -11.89 -3.23 13.03
N ALA A 105 -12.43 -3.64 11.88
CA ALA A 105 -13.66 -3.05 11.35
C ALA A 105 -14.91 -3.45 12.17
N LEU A 106 -14.86 -4.54 12.94
CA LEU A 106 -16.05 -5.20 13.51
C LEU A 106 -15.93 -5.65 14.98
N GLY A 107 -14.93 -5.18 15.74
CA GLY A 107 -14.90 -5.35 17.21
C GLY A 107 -14.67 -6.76 17.76
N TYR A 108 -14.52 -7.80 16.94
CA TYR A 108 -14.14 -9.14 17.40
C TYR A 108 -12.63 -9.22 17.65
N GLY A 109 -12.21 -9.44 18.90
CA GLY A 109 -10.84 -9.79 19.25
C GLY A 109 -10.68 -11.30 19.30
N TYR A 110 -9.60 -11.83 18.74
CA TYR A 110 -9.31 -13.24 18.90
C TYR A 110 -8.79 -13.51 20.32
N SER A 111 -9.05 -14.72 20.84
CA SER A 111 -8.65 -15.11 22.19
C SER A 111 -7.17 -15.43 22.35
N THR A 112 -6.38 -15.38 21.27
CA THR A 112 -4.93 -15.68 21.29
C THR A 112 -4.16 -14.83 20.27
N ALA A 113 -2.88 -14.59 20.55
CA ALA A 113 -1.95 -13.90 19.66
C ALA A 113 -1.81 -14.58 18.28
N ALA A 114 -1.80 -15.92 18.25
CA ALA A 114 -1.70 -16.68 17.01
C ALA A 114 -2.92 -16.48 16.10
N ALA A 115 -4.11 -16.39 16.70
CA ALA A 115 -5.33 -16.13 15.97
C ALA A 115 -5.42 -14.69 15.47
N GLU A 116 -4.93 -13.70 16.24
CA GLU A 116 -4.77 -12.32 15.78
C GLU A 116 -3.83 -12.21 14.56
N LEU A 117 -2.67 -12.90 14.60
CA LEU A 117 -1.74 -12.93 13.47
C LEU A 117 -2.36 -13.59 12.24
N ARG A 118 -3.05 -14.73 12.41
CA ARG A 118 -3.74 -15.41 11.32
C ARG A 118 -4.83 -14.54 10.70
N GLY A 119 -5.66 -13.90 11.53
CA GLY A 119 -6.69 -12.97 11.07
C GLY A 119 -6.10 -11.77 10.32
N GLY A 120 -4.97 -11.24 10.80
CA GLY A 120 -4.21 -10.21 10.10
C GLY A 120 -3.73 -10.66 8.72
N ILE A 121 -3.17 -11.86 8.59
CA ILE A 121 -2.75 -12.41 7.29
C ILE A 121 -3.96 -12.56 6.35
N GLU A 122 -5.05 -13.18 6.82
CA GLU A 122 -6.26 -13.39 6.01
C GLU A 122 -6.86 -12.04 5.54
N ALA A 123 -6.94 -11.05 6.43
CA ALA A 123 -7.41 -9.71 6.10
C ALA A 123 -6.47 -8.96 5.14
N GLY A 124 -5.15 -9.10 5.29
CA GLY A 124 -4.16 -8.51 4.39
C GLY A 124 -4.22 -9.09 2.97
N LEU A 125 -4.44 -10.40 2.85
CA LEU A 125 -4.58 -11.09 1.57
C LEU A 125 -5.92 -10.77 0.88
N THR A 126 -7.00 -10.59 1.64
CA THR A 126 -8.33 -10.34 1.10
C THR A 126 -8.64 -8.84 1.00
N SER A 127 -9.01 -8.23 2.12
CA SER A 127 -9.37 -6.82 2.24
C SER A 127 -8.22 -5.88 1.85
N GLY A 128 -6.98 -6.21 2.25
CA GLY A 128 -5.79 -5.44 1.92
C GLY A 128 -5.52 -5.39 0.42
N LEU A 129 -5.73 -6.50 -0.29
CA LEU A 129 -5.61 -6.55 -1.75
C LEU A 129 -6.71 -5.74 -2.44
N VAL A 130 -7.97 -5.88 -2.00
CA VAL A 130 -9.10 -5.10 -2.54
C VAL A 130 -8.84 -3.61 -2.39
N ALA A 131 -8.41 -3.16 -1.20
CA ALA A 131 -8.06 -1.77 -0.96
C ALA A 131 -6.93 -1.29 -1.87
N ALA A 132 -5.87 -2.09 -2.04
CA ALA A 132 -4.75 -1.77 -2.92
C ALA A 132 -5.18 -1.65 -4.39
N VAL A 133 -6.09 -2.51 -4.86
CA VAL A 133 -6.65 -2.43 -6.22
C VAL A 133 -7.47 -1.16 -6.40
N LEU A 134 -8.38 -0.84 -5.46
CA LEU A 134 -9.26 0.33 -5.56
C LEU A 134 -8.46 1.64 -5.51
N ILE A 135 -7.64 1.81 -4.47
CA ILE A 135 -6.83 3.01 -4.26
C ILE A 135 -5.76 3.12 -5.35
N GLY A 136 -5.08 2.00 -5.65
CA GLY A 136 -4.00 1.95 -6.63
C GLY A 136 -4.49 2.29 -8.03
N THR A 137 -5.61 1.72 -8.46
CA THR A 137 -6.16 2.00 -9.79
C THR A 137 -6.68 3.42 -9.89
N GLY A 138 -7.48 3.86 -8.90
CA GLY A 138 -8.02 5.21 -8.87
C GLY A 138 -6.93 6.28 -8.86
N GLY A 139 -5.97 6.19 -7.95
CA GLY A 139 -4.86 7.12 -7.85
C GLY A 139 -3.96 7.10 -9.10
N TYR A 140 -3.63 5.92 -9.63
CA TYR A 140 -2.82 5.81 -10.83
C TYR A 140 -3.46 6.47 -12.06
N LEU A 141 -4.77 6.28 -12.24
CA LEU A 141 -5.52 6.93 -13.31
C LEU A 141 -5.50 8.45 -13.15
N ILE A 142 -5.79 8.96 -11.95
CA ILE A 142 -5.75 10.39 -11.65
C ILE A 142 -4.37 10.97 -11.99
N GLY A 143 -3.30 10.36 -11.49
CA GLY A 143 -1.93 10.80 -11.77
C GLY A 143 -1.57 10.79 -13.25
N THR A 144 -2.03 9.77 -13.98
CA THR A 144 -1.80 9.66 -15.42
C THR A 144 -2.51 10.78 -16.19
N VAL A 145 -3.77 11.05 -15.85
CA VAL A 145 -4.60 12.08 -16.51
C VAL A 145 -4.07 13.48 -16.22
N THR A 146 -3.72 13.79 -14.97
CA THR A 146 -3.20 15.12 -14.60
C THR A 146 -1.85 15.40 -15.27
N SER A 147 -0.95 14.41 -15.31
CA SER A 147 0.33 14.51 -16.01
C SER A 147 0.16 14.72 -17.52
N TRP A 148 -0.80 14.03 -18.13
CA TRP A 148 -1.15 14.25 -19.54
C TRP A 148 -1.70 15.65 -19.78
N ALA A 149 -2.66 16.10 -18.98
CA ALA A 149 -3.29 17.42 -19.11
C ALA A 149 -2.25 18.55 -18.97
N ALA A 150 -1.37 18.47 -17.98
CA ALA A 150 -0.28 19.42 -17.78
C ALA A 150 0.67 19.48 -19.00
N THR A 151 0.97 18.33 -19.58
CA THR A 151 1.81 18.26 -20.79
C THR A 151 1.13 18.87 -22.01
N GLN A 152 -0.19 18.71 -22.15
CA GLN A 152 -0.96 19.31 -23.25
C GLN A 152 -1.03 20.83 -23.12
N LEU A 153 -1.26 21.35 -21.90
CA LEU A 153 -1.30 22.78 -21.64
C LEU A 153 0.04 23.44 -21.99
N LYS A 154 1.16 22.84 -21.57
CA LYS A 154 2.51 23.34 -21.90
C LYS A 154 2.82 23.35 -23.40
N ARG A 155 2.14 22.54 -24.21
CA ARG A 155 2.33 22.51 -25.68
C ARG A 155 1.48 23.55 -26.40
N ARG A 156 0.50 24.15 -25.74
CA ARG A 156 -0.46 25.10 -26.32
C ARG A 156 -0.17 26.56 -25.98
N GLY A 157 0.66 26.82 -24.97
CA GLY A 157 1.17 28.15 -24.61
C GLY A 157 2.63 28.29 -25.01
#